data_AF-A0A1Q4YEU1-F1
#
_entry.id   AF-A0A1Q4YEU1-F1
#
_cell.length_a   1.000
_cell.length_b   1.000
_cell.length_c   1.000
_cell.angle_alpha   90.00
_cell.angle_beta   90.00
_cell.angle_gamma   90.00
#
_symmetry.space_group_name_H-M   'P 1'
#
loop_
_entity.id
_entity.type
_entity.pdbx_description
1 polymer ?
#
loop_
_entity_poly.entity_id
_entity_poly.type
_entity_poly.pdbx_seq_one_letter_code
_entity_poly.pdbx_strand_id
1 'polypeptide(L)'
;MPEKHYEPVRHYVGWLLGKLRDGIADDQFGDWYPPRPGPTPRPPEGNTLVGTAYVISTLRDAVAVAEVVGDTAQATAWTTQAEQLTRRFNEVFLHGDAYRTDVPTGYRQTSNAVPLAFGLVPAGRTAAVAARLAAEVEATRHLDTGALGVGALPYALSDHGRAELAHLVLGQRDYPSYGYLRDLGATTFWESWEAGSRGHNDPTLSSPVSWLVERVVGVEPLAPGWARFRVAPTPVLTSASATLDTVRGRVGVSWRRDGGTLVLDVEVPVNAVAEVVRPDGTRDLGSGRHRLTWRLGRYVTADAPAR
;
A
#
# COMPACT_ATOMS: atom_id res chain seq x y z
N MET A 1 -3.52 -26.48 -1.71
CA MET A 1 -2.24 -25.73 -1.88
C MET A 1 -1.85 -24.99 -0.60
N PRO A 2 -2.75 -24.28 0.11
CA PRO A 2 -2.44 -23.66 1.41
C PRO A 2 -1.99 -24.67 2.48
N GLU A 3 -2.57 -25.88 2.47
CA GLU A 3 -2.33 -26.94 3.46
C GLU A 3 -0.86 -27.38 3.47
N LYS A 4 -0.20 -27.39 2.30
CA LYS A 4 1.23 -27.77 2.17
C LYS A 4 2.15 -26.84 2.96
N HIS A 5 1.76 -25.57 3.11
CA HIS A 5 2.58 -24.53 3.72
C HIS A 5 2.07 -24.09 5.09
N TYR A 6 0.92 -24.59 5.53
CA TYR A 6 0.31 -24.16 6.78
C TYR A 6 1.18 -24.44 8.00
N GLU A 7 1.76 -25.63 8.10
CA GLU A 7 2.64 -25.95 9.24
C GLU A 7 3.92 -25.09 9.26
N PRO A 8 4.63 -24.88 8.13
CA PRO A 8 5.67 -23.85 8.06
C PRO A 8 5.23 -22.45 8.49
N VAL A 9 4.02 -22.01 8.11
CA VAL A 9 3.45 -20.71 8.54
C VAL A 9 3.28 -20.69 10.06
N ARG A 10 2.72 -21.75 10.66
CA ARG A 10 2.56 -21.85 12.12
C ARG A 10 3.88 -21.77 12.86
N HIS A 11 4.90 -22.51 12.40
CA HIS A 11 6.24 -22.46 12.98
C HIS A 11 6.86 -21.07 12.87
N TYR A 12 6.75 -20.42 11.70
CA TYR A 12 7.29 -19.08 11.49
C TYR A 12 6.59 -18.05 12.38
N VAL A 13 5.25 -18.07 12.46
CA VAL A 13 4.49 -17.19 13.34
C VAL A 13 4.87 -17.41 14.81
N GLY A 14 4.98 -18.66 15.26
CA GLY A 14 5.42 -18.97 16.61
C GLY A 14 6.81 -18.42 16.94
N TRP A 15 7.76 -18.57 16.01
CA TRP A 15 9.10 -17.98 16.13
C TRP A 15 9.06 -16.45 16.15
N LEU A 16 8.26 -15.84 15.28
CA LEU A 16 8.14 -14.38 15.14
C LEU A 16 7.59 -13.77 16.43
N LEU A 17 6.51 -14.36 16.98
CA LEU A 17 5.92 -13.95 18.24
C LEU A 17 6.88 -14.15 19.43
N GLY A 18 7.65 -15.24 19.43
CA GLY A 18 8.66 -15.51 20.46
C GLY A 18 9.83 -14.52 20.48
N LYS A 19 10.02 -13.74 19.42
CA LYS A 19 11.03 -12.68 19.34
C LYS A 19 10.56 -11.33 19.88
N LEU A 20 9.27 -11.14 20.10
CA LEU A 20 8.74 -9.87 20.57
C LEU A 20 9.23 -9.59 22.01
N ARG A 21 9.47 -8.31 22.29
CA ARG A 21 9.73 -7.78 23.62
C ARG A 21 8.61 -6.80 23.95
N ASP A 22 7.81 -7.12 24.96
CA ASP A 22 6.62 -6.34 25.34
C ASP A 22 5.68 -6.02 24.16
N GLY A 23 5.52 -7.00 23.25
CA GLY A 23 4.69 -6.88 22.05
C GLY A 23 5.32 -6.09 20.90
N ILE A 24 6.58 -5.68 21.03
CA ILE A 24 7.32 -4.90 20.03
C ILE A 24 8.38 -5.77 19.36
N ALA A 25 8.43 -5.71 18.04
CA ALA A 25 9.46 -6.35 17.23
C ALA A 25 10.69 -5.45 17.12
N ASP A 26 11.84 -6.07 16.93
CA ASP A 26 13.09 -5.38 16.58
C ASP A 26 13.67 -6.13 15.38
N ASP A 27 13.38 -5.63 14.17
CA ASP A 27 13.85 -6.23 12.92
C ASP A 27 15.33 -5.85 12.64
N GLN A 28 15.94 -6.27 11.54
CA GLN A 28 17.34 -5.94 11.26
C GLN A 28 17.54 -4.78 10.26
N PHE A 29 16.55 -4.50 9.41
CA PHE A 29 16.71 -3.71 8.19
C PHE A 29 15.87 -2.43 8.19
N GLY A 30 14.67 -2.47 8.78
CA GLY A 30 13.69 -1.40 8.79
C GLY A 30 13.31 -0.97 7.37
N ASP A 31 12.99 0.31 7.23
CA ASP A 31 12.75 0.95 5.94
C ASP A 31 14.05 1.22 5.18
N TRP A 32 14.64 0.16 4.65
CA TRP A 32 15.96 0.11 4.03
C TRP A 32 16.15 1.12 2.88
N TYR A 33 17.28 1.83 2.87
CA TYR A 33 17.64 2.91 1.93
C TYR A 33 16.61 4.04 1.80
N PRO A 34 16.24 4.73 2.90
CA PRO A 34 15.58 6.02 2.74
C PRO A 34 16.58 7.02 2.14
N PRO A 35 16.11 8.10 1.47
CA PRO A 35 16.99 9.12 0.91
C PRO A 35 17.98 9.68 1.94
N ARG A 36 19.20 9.96 1.49
CA ARG A 36 20.32 10.43 2.34
C ARG A 36 20.53 9.48 3.51
N PRO A 37 20.73 8.17 3.24
CA PRO A 37 21.03 7.25 4.31
C PRO A 37 22.29 7.72 5.03
N GLY A 38 22.33 7.53 6.34
CA GLY A 38 23.53 7.84 7.13
C GLY A 38 24.69 6.90 6.80
N PRO A 39 25.60 6.61 7.74
CA PRO A 39 26.71 5.68 7.50
C PRO A 39 26.23 4.24 7.18
N THR A 40 24.95 3.95 7.40
CA THR A 40 24.33 2.68 7.08
C THR A 40 23.04 2.92 6.29
N PRO A 41 22.62 1.98 5.43
CA PRO A 41 21.34 2.03 4.70
C PRO A 41 20.09 1.84 5.59
N ARG A 42 20.24 1.79 6.92
CA ARG A 42 19.11 1.67 7.84
C ARG A 42 18.38 3.00 7.99
N PRO A 43 17.08 2.98 8.29
CA PRO A 43 16.33 4.20 8.55
C PRO A 43 16.81 4.87 9.85
N PRO A 44 16.79 6.21 9.89
CA PRO A 44 17.22 6.95 11.07
C PRO A 44 16.29 6.71 12.27
N GLU A 45 15.00 6.46 12.06
CA GLU A 45 14.01 6.25 13.13
C GLU A 45 14.07 4.88 13.80
N GLY A 46 14.98 4.01 13.35
CA GLY A 46 15.03 2.63 13.76
C GLY A 46 13.95 1.78 13.10
N ASN A 47 13.76 0.60 13.65
CA ASN A 47 13.19 -0.56 12.97
C ASN A 47 12.01 -1.14 13.76
N THR A 48 11.80 -0.70 15.01
CA THR A 48 10.78 -1.28 15.89
C THR A 48 9.36 -1.02 15.41
N LEU A 49 9.06 0.19 14.95
CA LEU A 49 7.73 0.57 14.46
C LEU A 49 7.35 -0.24 13.21
N VAL A 50 8.16 -0.16 12.15
CA VAL A 50 7.86 -0.84 10.89
C VAL A 50 7.90 -2.35 11.08
N GLY A 51 8.90 -2.88 11.80
CA GLY A 51 8.98 -4.29 12.15
C GLY A 51 7.72 -4.78 12.85
N THR A 52 7.22 -4.04 13.83
CA THR A 52 5.99 -4.42 14.58
C THR A 52 4.75 -4.37 13.68
N ALA A 53 4.63 -3.35 12.82
CA ALA A 53 3.53 -3.26 11.86
C ALA A 53 3.51 -4.47 10.90
N TYR A 54 4.68 -4.91 10.41
CA TYR A 54 4.79 -6.11 9.56
C TYR A 54 4.54 -7.41 10.32
N VAL A 55 4.87 -7.51 11.61
CA VAL A 55 4.45 -8.66 12.44
C VAL A 55 2.93 -8.75 12.52
N ILE A 56 2.25 -7.63 12.74
CA ILE A 56 0.78 -7.59 12.78
C ILE A 56 0.19 -7.99 11.42
N SER A 57 0.73 -7.46 10.32
CA SER A 57 0.29 -7.83 8.96
C SER A 57 0.49 -9.33 8.70
N THR A 58 1.67 -9.86 9.02
CA THR A 58 2.00 -11.29 8.87
C THR A 58 1.03 -12.18 9.66
N LEU A 59 0.65 -11.74 10.86
CA LEU A 59 -0.30 -12.48 11.69
C LEU A 59 -1.71 -12.46 11.10
N ARG A 60 -2.15 -11.33 10.50
CA ARG A 60 -3.41 -11.24 9.77
C ARG A 60 -3.42 -12.13 8.52
N ASP A 61 -2.30 -12.20 7.79
CA ASP A 61 -2.17 -13.13 6.66
C ASP A 61 -2.22 -14.59 7.12
N ALA A 62 -1.60 -14.91 8.26
CA ALA A 62 -1.65 -16.23 8.85
C ALA A 62 -3.06 -16.64 9.30
N VAL A 63 -3.86 -15.71 9.81
CA VAL A 63 -5.31 -15.91 10.07
C VAL A 63 -6.03 -16.30 8.78
N ALA A 64 -5.85 -15.54 7.70
CA ALA A 64 -6.49 -15.84 6.42
C ALA A 64 -6.10 -17.23 5.89
N VAL A 65 -4.83 -17.63 6.05
CA VAL A 65 -4.39 -18.99 5.69
C VAL A 65 -5.06 -20.05 6.58
N ALA A 66 -5.12 -19.83 7.90
CA ALA A 66 -5.76 -20.75 8.85
C ALA A 66 -7.25 -20.95 8.55
N GLU A 67 -7.96 -19.89 8.20
CA GLU A 67 -9.37 -19.95 7.79
C GLU A 67 -9.56 -20.79 6.52
N VAL A 68 -8.70 -20.61 5.51
CA VAL A 68 -8.77 -21.36 4.26
C VAL A 68 -8.53 -22.86 4.46
N VAL A 69 -7.65 -23.25 5.38
CA VAL A 69 -7.39 -24.67 5.69
C VAL A 69 -8.38 -25.26 6.69
N GLY A 70 -9.28 -24.45 7.26
CA GLY A 70 -10.30 -24.87 8.21
C GLY A 70 -9.87 -24.95 9.68
N ASP A 71 -8.70 -24.41 10.04
CA ASP A 71 -8.23 -24.35 11.43
C ASP A 71 -8.78 -23.10 12.15
N THR A 72 -10.08 -23.13 12.41
CA THR A 72 -10.83 -22.03 13.02
C THR A 72 -10.35 -21.67 14.43
N ALA A 73 -9.83 -22.65 15.18
CA ALA A 73 -9.30 -22.43 16.53
C ALA A 73 -8.02 -21.59 16.48
N GLN A 74 -7.08 -21.95 15.60
CA GLN A 74 -5.84 -21.19 15.43
C GLN A 74 -6.11 -19.81 14.83
N ALA A 75 -7.02 -19.71 13.85
CA ALA A 75 -7.47 -18.43 13.29
C ALA A 75 -7.98 -17.49 14.38
N THR A 76 -8.89 -17.96 15.25
CA THR A 76 -9.44 -17.16 16.35
C THR A 76 -8.36 -16.70 17.34
N ALA A 77 -7.42 -17.58 17.68
CA ALA A 77 -6.31 -17.26 18.58
C ALA A 77 -5.39 -16.18 17.98
N TRP A 78 -5.02 -16.31 16.70
CA TRP A 78 -4.18 -15.32 16.01
C TRP A 78 -4.90 -14.00 15.77
N THR A 79 -6.20 -14.00 15.48
CA THR A 79 -7.01 -12.77 15.41
C THR A 79 -6.94 -12.00 16.72
N THR A 80 -7.17 -12.69 17.84
CA THR A 80 -7.10 -12.09 19.18
C THR A 80 -5.71 -11.51 19.46
N GLN A 81 -4.64 -12.23 19.09
CA GLN A 81 -3.27 -11.76 19.25
C GLN A 81 -2.96 -10.55 18.35
N ALA A 82 -3.43 -10.54 17.10
CA ALA A 82 -3.24 -9.42 16.17
C ALA A 82 -3.90 -8.14 16.70
N GLU A 83 -5.11 -8.25 17.28
CA GLU A 83 -5.78 -7.13 17.91
C GLU A 83 -5.02 -6.61 19.15
N GLN A 84 -4.52 -7.51 19.99
CA GLN A 84 -3.71 -7.15 21.16
C GLN A 84 -2.43 -6.43 20.75
N LEU A 85 -1.71 -6.96 19.76
CA LEU A 85 -0.50 -6.33 19.21
C LEU A 85 -0.82 -5.00 18.54
N THR A 86 -1.95 -4.87 17.82
CA THR A 86 -2.37 -3.58 17.23
C THR A 86 -2.64 -2.53 18.31
N ARG A 87 -3.28 -2.90 19.43
CA ARG A 87 -3.47 -1.99 20.56
C ARG A 87 -2.13 -1.56 21.15
N ARG A 88 -1.25 -2.53 21.43
CA ARG A 88 0.10 -2.26 21.96
C ARG A 88 0.93 -1.37 21.02
N PHE A 89 0.89 -1.64 19.72
CA PHE A 89 1.54 -0.83 18.69
C PHE A 89 1.08 0.63 18.74
N ASN A 90 -0.23 0.86 18.83
CA ASN A 90 -0.79 2.20 18.93
C ASN A 90 -0.45 2.89 20.27
N GLU A 91 -0.44 2.16 21.38
CA GLU A 91 -0.03 2.71 22.69
C GLU A 91 1.42 3.20 22.69
N VAL A 92 2.30 2.47 21.99
CA VAL A 92 3.75 2.76 21.98
C VAL A 92 4.11 3.84 20.96
N PHE A 93 3.54 3.80 19.75
CA PHE A 93 4.05 4.62 18.65
C PHE A 93 3.12 5.78 18.24
N LEU A 94 1.82 5.73 18.52
CA LEU A 94 0.89 6.78 18.10
C LEU A 94 0.87 7.92 19.13
N HIS A 95 1.41 9.07 18.76
CA HIS A 95 1.47 10.27 19.60
C HIS A 95 0.74 11.42 18.92
N GLY A 96 -0.49 11.69 19.37
CA GLY A 96 -1.29 12.70 18.71
C GLY A 96 -1.69 12.22 17.31
N ASP A 97 -1.47 13.06 16.30
CA ASP A 97 -1.80 12.82 14.90
C ASP A 97 -0.64 12.19 14.10
N ALA A 98 0.39 11.66 14.77
CA ALA A 98 1.53 11.06 14.11
C ALA A 98 2.07 9.84 14.87
N TYR A 99 2.59 8.89 14.11
CA TYR A 99 3.42 7.83 14.62
C TYR A 99 4.89 8.26 14.67
N ARG A 100 5.59 7.88 15.74
CA ARG A 100 7.04 8.11 15.91
C ARG A 100 7.63 7.07 16.86
N THR A 101 8.94 6.88 16.78
CA THR A 101 9.72 6.13 17.77
C THR A 101 10.26 7.07 18.85
N ASP A 102 10.99 6.53 19.82
CA ASP A 102 11.76 7.28 20.80
C ASP A 102 13.04 7.92 20.23
N VAL A 103 13.42 7.55 19.00
CA VAL A 103 14.57 8.13 18.29
C VAL A 103 14.21 9.52 17.75
N PRO A 104 14.97 10.58 18.07
CA PRO A 104 14.62 11.95 17.71
C PRO A 104 14.97 12.27 16.24
N THR A 105 14.10 11.88 15.31
CA THR A 105 14.31 12.02 13.85
C THR A 105 13.35 12.97 13.14
N GLY A 106 12.47 13.63 13.88
CA GLY A 106 11.40 14.45 13.32
C GLY A 106 10.28 13.60 12.71
N TYR A 107 9.53 14.18 11.76
CA TYR A 107 8.46 13.45 11.09
C TYR A 107 9.05 12.50 10.04
N ARG A 108 8.57 11.25 10.03
CA ARG A 108 9.00 10.22 9.07
C ARG A 108 7.80 9.73 8.28
N GLN A 109 7.88 9.82 6.96
CA GLN A 109 6.80 9.42 6.06
C GLN A 109 6.46 7.93 6.24
N THR A 110 7.46 7.05 6.27
CA THR A 110 7.28 5.60 6.42
C THR A 110 6.59 5.23 7.73
N SER A 111 7.00 5.85 8.84
CA SER A 111 6.42 5.61 10.17
C SER A 111 4.91 5.89 10.20
N ASN A 112 4.40 6.74 9.31
CA ASN A 112 2.99 7.13 9.25
C ASN A 112 2.24 6.48 8.08
N ALA A 113 2.92 6.26 6.95
CA ALA A 113 2.35 5.61 5.78
C ALA A 113 2.07 4.12 6.03
N VAL A 114 2.98 3.39 6.67
CA VAL A 114 2.81 1.95 6.91
C VAL A 114 1.57 1.65 7.77
N PRO A 115 1.35 2.30 8.93
CA PRO A 115 0.14 2.06 9.73
C PRO A 115 -1.16 2.44 9.01
N LEU A 116 -1.15 3.49 8.18
CA LEU A 116 -2.31 3.86 7.36
C LEU A 116 -2.60 2.79 6.31
N ALA A 117 -1.60 2.42 5.51
CA ALA A 117 -1.74 1.42 4.45
C ALA A 117 -2.16 0.05 4.99
N PHE A 118 -1.73 -0.31 6.21
CA PHE A 118 -2.06 -1.58 6.83
C PHE A 118 -3.35 -1.55 7.66
N GLY A 119 -4.04 -0.40 7.76
CA GLY A 119 -5.23 -0.26 8.57
C GLY A 119 -4.97 -0.55 10.07
N LEU A 120 -3.85 -0.06 10.60
CA LEU A 120 -3.49 -0.18 12.01
C LEU A 120 -3.94 1.03 12.83
N VAL A 121 -4.23 2.15 12.17
CA VAL A 121 -4.65 3.39 12.82
C VAL A 121 -6.06 3.24 13.41
N PRO A 122 -6.28 3.59 14.70
CA PRO A 122 -7.62 3.58 15.28
C PRO A 122 -8.57 4.49 14.51
N ALA A 123 -9.82 4.07 14.31
CA ALA A 123 -10.80 4.77 13.47
C ALA A 123 -10.96 6.27 13.80
N GLY A 124 -10.91 6.65 15.09
CA GLY A 124 -11.00 8.05 15.52
C GLY A 124 -9.74 8.91 15.27
N ARG A 125 -8.64 8.30 14.79
CA ARG A 125 -7.35 8.96 14.53
C ARG A 125 -6.94 8.91 13.06
N THR A 126 -7.53 8.02 12.27
CA THR A 126 -7.18 7.80 10.86
C THR A 126 -7.17 9.09 10.03
N ALA A 127 -8.24 9.89 10.11
CA ALA A 127 -8.32 11.14 9.35
C ALA A 127 -7.24 12.16 9.75
N ALA A 128 -6.94 12.26 11.05
CA ALA A 128 -5.90 13.17 11.55
C ALA A 128 -4.50 12.73 11.10
N VAL A 129 -4.18 11.44 11.21
CA VAL A 129 -2.88 10.89 10.78
C VAL A 129 -2.71 11.02 9.27
N ALA A 130 -3.75 10.72 8.49
CA ALA A 130 -3.71 10.89 7.04
C ALA A 130 -3.54 12.36 6.61
N ALA A 131 -4.26 13.29 7.27
CA ALA A 131 -4.11 14.71 7.01
C ALA A 131 -2.70 15.22 7.37
N ARG A 132 -2.14 14.74 8.49
CA ARG A 132 -0.78 15.08 8.90
C ARG A 132 0.26 14.57 7.91
N LEU A 133 0.14 13.32 7.44
CA LEU A 133 1.01 12.76 6.40
C LEU A 133 0.92 13.55 5.11
N ALA A 134 -0.30 13.88 4.66
CA ALA A 134 -0.50 14.66 3.45
C ALA A 134 0.17 16.04 3.55
N ALA A 135 -0.01 16.75 4.67
CA ALA A 135 0.59 18.06 4.90
C ALA A 135 2.13 18.01 4.88
N GLU A 136 2.73 16.99 5.47
CA GLU A 136 4.19 16.81 5.47
C GLU A 136 4.72 16.51 4.06
N VAL A 137 4.02 15.67 3.30
CA VAL A 137 4.37 15.36 1.92
C VAL A 137 4.13 16.57 1.00
N GLU A 138 3.10 17.37 1.23
CA GLU A 138 2.81 18.61 0.50
C GLU A 138 3.89 19.67 0.72
N ALA A 139 4.45 19.74 1.93
CA ALA A 139 5.52 20.67 2.27
C ALA A 139 6.85 20.33 1.57
N THR A 140 7.20 19.04 1.46
CA THR A 140 8.45 18.61 0.83
C THR A 140 8.31 18.36 -0.68
N ARG A 141 7.10 17.99 -1.12
CA ARG A 141 6.77 17.51 -2.47
C ARG A 141 7.62 16.32 -2.94
N HIS A 142 8.29 15.65 -2.02
CA HIS A 142 9.22 14.55 -2.26
C HIS A 142 8.95 13.40 -1.30
N LEU A 143 9.27 12.20 -1.76
CA LEU A 143 9.31 11.03 -0.89
C LEU A 143 10.51 11.11 0.04
N ASP A 144 10.36 10.57 1.23
CA ASP A 144 11.43 10.38 2.22
C ASP A 144 11.34 8.96 2.80
N THR A 145 11.18 8.00 1.89
CA THR A 145 10.89 6.60 2.18
C THR A 145 11.91 5.67 1.54
N GLY A 146 12.30 4.64 2.26
CA GLY A 146 13.04 3.49 1.74
C GLY A 146 12.13 2.43 1.14
N ALA A 147 12.60 1.19 1.15
CA ALA A 147 12.01 0.04 0.49
C ALA A 147 10.56 -0.27 0.92
N LEU A 148 10.26 -0.13 2.22
CA LEU A 148 8.94 -0.47 2.77
C LEU A 148 8.00 0.73 2.65
N GLY A 149 8.52 1.92 2.94
CA GLY A 149 7.76 3.16 2.87
C GLY A 149 7.34 3.50 1.45
N VAL A 150 8.18 3.25 0.43
CA VAL A 150 7.81 3.52 -0.97
C VAL A 150 6.68 2.62 -1.45
N GLY A 151 6.56 1.42 -0.87
CA GLY A 151 5.42 0.52 -1.08
C GLY A 151 4.15 0.97 -0.35
N ALA A 152 4.25 1.64 0.79
CA ALA A 152 3.11 2.02 1.62
C ALA A 152 2.57 3.44 1.34
N LEU A 153 3.46 4.42 1.12
CA LEU A 153 3.15 5.83 0.94
C LEU A 153 2.07 6.09 -0.13
N PRO A 154 2.16 5.54 -1.35
CA PRO A 154 1.17 5.85 -2.37
C PRO A 154 -0.21 5.24 -2.07
N TYR A 155 -0.29 4.12 -1.36
CA TYR A 155 -1.56 3.58 -0.86
C TYR A 155 -2.13 4.44 0.28
N ALA A 156 -1.29 4.79 1.27
CA ALA A 156 -1.69 5.65 2.39
C ALA A 156 -2.19 7.04 1.94
N LEU A 157 -1.68 7.57 0.82
CA LEU A 157 -2.19 8.81 0.24
C LEU A 157 -3.46 8.57 -0.58
N SER A 158 -3.45 7.60 -1.51
CA SER A 158 -4.59 7.33 -2.39
C SER A 158 -5.85 6.93 -1.64
N ASP A 159 -5.73 6.00 -0.70
CA ASP A 159 -6.87 5.40 0.01
C ASP A 159 -7.49 6.38 1.01
N HIS A 160 -6.79 7.49 1.28
CA HIS A 160 -7.25 8.60 2.12
C HIS A 160 -7.49 9.90 1.33
N GLY A 161 -7.79 9.78 0.03
CA GLY A 161 -8.27 10.91 -0.78
C GLY A 161 -7.19 11.91 -1.19
N ARG A 162 -5.94 11.46 -1.26
CA ARG A 162 -4.76 12.25 -1.68
C ARG A 162 -3.99 11.58 -2.83
N ALA A 163 -4.70 10.88 -3.72
CA ALA A 163 -4.09 10.18 -4.85
C ALA A 163 -3.29 11.09 -5.80
N GLU A 164 -3.73 12.33 -6.00
CA GLU A 164 -2.99 13.33 -6.80
C GLU A 164 -1.63 13.66 -6.17
N LEU A 165 -1.55 13.67 -4.83
CA LEU A 165 -0.29 13.87 -4.12
C LEU A 165 0.64 12.65 -4.27
N ALA A 166 0.10 11.43 -4.20
CA ALA A 166 0.86 10.21 -4.48
C ALA A 166 1.45 10.25 -5.90
N HIS A 167 0.64 10.60 -6.89
CA HIS A 167 1.08 10.75 -8.28
C HIS A 167 2.18 11.81 -8.42
N LEU A 168 1.99 12.98 -7.79
CA LEU A 168 2.93 14.09 -7.83
C LEU A 168 4.30 13.70 -7.27
N VAL A 169 4.34 13.01 -6.13
CA VAL A 169 5.60 12.63 -5.48
C VAL A 169 6.33 11.55 -6.27
N LEU A 170 5.62 10.53 -6.76
CA LEU A 170 6.21 9.49 -7.60
C LEU A 170 6.69 10.03 -8.97
N GLY A 171 6.10 11.13 -9.43
CA GLY A 171 6.42 11.80 -10.70
C GLY A 171 7.49 12.89 -10.61
N GLN A 172 8.10 13.14 -9.44
CA GLN A 172 9.19 14.12 -9.32
C GLN A 172 10.38 13.76 -10.23
N ARG A 173 11.19 14.77 -10.55
CA ARG A 173 12.37 14.64 -11.43
C ARG A 173 13.69 14.91 -10.75
N ASP A 174 13.69 15.71 -9.70
CA ASP A 174 14.84 16.00 -8.87
C ASP A 174 14.94 15.01 -7.71
N TYR A 175 16.09 15.04 -7.03
CA TYR A 175 16.38 14.11 -5.96
C TYR A 175 15.53 14.40 -4.71
N PRO A 176 15.02 13.37 -4.01
CA PRO A 176 15.01 11.94 -4.38
C PRO A 176 13.74 11.58 -5.17
N SER A 177 13.90 10.91 -6.32
CA SER A 177 12.74 10.46 -7.12
C SER A 177 13.11 9.41 -8.18
N TYR A 178 12.11 8.75 -8.74
CA TYR A 178 12.30 7.89 -9.92
C TYR A 178 12.73 8.69 -11.16
N GLY A 179 12.24 9.93 -11.31
CA GLY A 179 12.65 10.79 -12.41
C GLY A 179 14.13 11.16 -12.32
N TYR A 180 14.65 11.35 -11.11
CA TYR A 180 16.07 11.57 -10.87
C TYR A 180 16.91 10.36 -11.29
N LEU A 181 16.53 9.15 -10.85
CA LEU A 181 17.22 7.92 -11.26
C LEU A 181 17.19 7.74 -12.78
N ARG A 182 16.05 8.02 -13.42
CA ARG A 182 15.92 7.98 -14.88
C ARG A 182 16.86 8.99 -15.55
N ASP A 183 16.94 10.21 -15.03
CA ASP A 183 17.80 11.26 -15.58
C ASP A 183 19.30 10.94 -15.37
N LEU A 184 19.65 10.06 -14.43
CA LEU A 184 20.98 9.42 -14.30
C LEU A 184 21.22 8.25 -15.27
N GLY A 185 20.21 7.86 -16.07
CA GLY A 185 20.31 6.78 -17.05
C GLY A 185 19.76 5.43 -16.59
N ALA A 186 18.98 5.38 -15.51
CA ALA A 186 18.34 4.13 -15.07
C ALA A 186 17.33 3.60 -16.11
N THR A 187 17.52 2.34 -16.53
CA THR A 187 16.56 1.57 -17.34
C THR A 187 15.88 0.45 -16.56
N THR A 188 16.25 0.29 -15.29
CA THR A 188 15.78 -0.70 -14.31
C THR A 188 15.67 -0.02 -12.94
N PHE A 189 15.02 -0.66 -11.97
CA PHE A 189 15.00 -0.16 -10.59
C PHE A 189 16.38 -0.29 -9.94
N TRP A 190 16.78 0.71 -9.16
CA TRP A 190 18.04 0.72 -8.41
C TRP A 190 17.79 0.33 -6.95
N GLU A 191 18.85 -0.09 -6.26
CA GLU A 191 18.80 -0.49 -4.83
C GLU A 191 18.52 0.71 -3.91
N SER A 192 18.92 1.92 -4.32
CA SER A 192 18.80 3.15 -3.53
C SER A 192 18.52 4.38 -4.39
N TRP A 193 18.15 5.49 -3.75
CA TRP A 193 17.88 6.78 -4.39
C TRP A 193 19.15 7.55 -4.81
N GLU A 194 20.33 7.07 -4.43
CA GLU A 194 21.60 7.79 -4.58
C GLU A 194 22.24 7.57 -5.95
N ALA A 195 22.97 8.57 -6.47
CA ALA A 195 23.72 8.43 -7.71
C ALA A 195 24.83 7.35 -7.63
N GLY A 196 25.34 7.09 -6.43
CA GLY A 196 26.33 6.06 -6.15
C GLY A 196 25.72 4.72 -5.72
N SER A 197 24.46 4.44 -6.07
CA SER A 197 23.81 3.17 -5.74
C SER A 197 24.68 1.97 -6.12
N ARG A 198 24.83 1.01 -5.21
CA ARG A 198 25.67 -0.19 -5.45
C ARG A 198 24.99 -1.16 -6.42
N GLY A 199 23.66 -1.19 -6.43
CA GLY A 199 22.84 -1.99 -7.34
C GLY A 199 21.99 -1.11 -8.26
N HIS A 200 22.01 -1.43 -9.56
CA HIS A 200 21.23 -0.75 -10.60
C HIS A 200 20.14 -1.63 -11.22
N ASN A 201 19.97 -2.86 -10.75
CA ASN A 201 18.91 -3.77 -11.16
C ASN A 201 18.44 -4.57 -9.94
N ASP A 202 17.70 -3.89 -9.08
CA ASP A 202 17.29 -4.38 -7.77
C ASP A 202 15.80 -4.06 -7.52
N PRO A 203 14.98 -5.00 -7.03
CA PRO A 203 13.56 -4.78 -6.82
C PRO A 203 13.22 -3.90 -5.59
N THR A 204 14.20 -3.47 -4.80
CA THR A 204 14.01 -2.72 -3.54
C THR A 204 13.07 -1.52 -3.71
N LEU A 205 13.17 -0.79 -4.82
CA LEU A 205 12.33 0.38 -5.10
C LEU A 205 11.21 0.11 -6.13
N SER A 206 10.80 -1.14 -6.34
CA SER A 206 9.84 -1.50 -7.40
C SER A 206 8.36 -1.52 -6.96
N SER A 207 8.09 -1.50 -5.65
CA SER A 207 6.75 -1.72 -5.10
C SER A 207 5.63 -0.82 -5.64
N PRO A 208 5.85 0.47 -6.01
CA PRO A 208 4.80 1.31 -6.59
C PRO A 208 4.21 0.80 -7.92
N VAL A 209 4.84 -0.18 -8.58
CA VAL A 209 4.27 -0.79 -9.79
C VAL A 209 2.89 -1.41 -9.50
N SER A 210 2.71 -2.07 -8.34
CA SER A 210 1.40 -2.61 -7.96
C SER A 210 0.37 -1.51 -7.75
N TRP A 211 0.75 -0.37 -7.15
CA TRP A 211 -0.13 0.78 -6.95
C TRP A 211 -0.64 1.36 -8.29
N LEU A 212 0.21 1.40 -9.33
CA LEU A 212 -0.21 1.82 -10.67
C LEU A 212 -1.34 0.93 -11.22
N VAL A 213 -1.28 -0.38 -10.96
CA VAL A 213 -2.31 -1.33 -11.40
C VAL A 213 -3.56 -1.22 -10.51
N GLU A 214 -3.38 -1.29 -9.19
CA GLU A 214 -4.48 -1.44 -8.24
C GLU A 214 -5.23 -0.14 -7.95
N ARG A 215 -4.58 1.03 -8.08
CA ARG A 215 -5.19 2.33 -7.78
C ARG A 215 -5.32 3.23 -8.99
N VAL A 216 -4.28 3.34 -9.83
CA VAL A 216 -4.34 4.22 -11.01
C VAL A 216 -5.19 3.61 -12.11
N VAL A 217 -4.85 2.40 -12.58
CA VAL A 217 -5.76 1.64 -13.46
C VAL A 217 -7.01 1.24 -12.68
N GLY A 218 -6.84 0.87 -11.41
CA GLY A 218 -7.92 0.60 -10.49
C GLY A 218 -8.40 -0.84 -10.53
N VAL A 219 -7.53 -1.82 -10.79
CA VAL A 219 -7.92 -3.23 -10.92
C VAL A 219 -7.23 -4.09 -9.87
N GLU A 220 -8.03 -4.76 -9.02
CA GLU A 220 -7.54 -5.61 -7.93
C GLU A 220 -8.47 -6.81 -7.67
N PRO A 221 -7.97 -7.96 -7.23
CA PRO A 221 -8.81 -9.11 -6.92
C PRO A 221 -9.64 -8.88 -5.63
N LEU A 222 -10.89 -9.34 -5.65
CA LEU A 222 -11.77 -9.38 -4.46
C LEU A 222 -12.01 -10.80 -3.95
N ALA A 223 -11.71 -11.80 -4.77
CA ALA A 223 -11.81 -13.20 -4.40
C ALA A 223 -10.63 -13.99 -4.98
N PRO A 224 -10.21 -15.09 -4.33
CA PRO A 224 -9.12 -15.93 -4.80
C PRO A 224 -9.29 -16.37 -6.26
N GLY A 225 -8.18 -16.39 -6.98
CA GLY A 225 -8.15 -16.78 -8.39
C GLY A 225 -8.97 -15.88 -9.30
N TRP A 226 -9.15 -14.59 -8.94
CA TRP A 226 -9.86 -13.60 -9.75
C TRP A 226 -11.33 -13.95 -10.05
N ALA A 227 -11.97 -14.75 -9.18
CA ALA A 227 -13.40 -15.08 -9.33
C ALA A 227 -14.30 -13.83 -9.28
N ARG A 228 -13.87 -12.86 -8.46
CA ARG A 228 -14.41 -11.51 -8.39
C ARG A 228 -13.24 -10.54 -8.34
N PHE A 229 -13.33 -9.41 -9.01
CA PHE A 229 -12.33 -8.34 -8.96
C PHE A 229 -12.99 -6.97 -8.99
N ARG A 230 -12.33 -5.98 -8.41
CA ARG A 230 -12.78 -4.59 -8.38
C ARG A 230 -12.22 -3.85 -9.59
N VAL A 231 -13.03 -2.94 -10.12
CA VAL A 231 -12.62 -1.91 -11.07
C VAL A 231 -12.99 -0.55 -10.50
N ALA A 232 -12.02 0.14 -9.91
CA ALA A 232 -12.14 1.44 -9.25
C ALA A 232 -11.01 2.39 -9.71
N PRO A 233 -11.09 2.95 -10.92
CA PRO A 233 -10.07 3.87 -11.43
C PRO A 233 -9.91 5.09 -10.54
N THR A 234 -8.66 5.46 -10.25
CA THR A 234 -8.33 6.77 -9.67
C THR A 234 -7.65 7.63 -10.75
N PRO A 235 -8.43 8.40 -11.54
CA PRO A 235 -7.92 9.11 -12.72
C PRO A 235 -7.01 10.32 -12.43
N VAL A 236 -5.84 10.08 -11.83
CA VAL A 236 -4.72 11.04 -11.67
C VAL A 236 -3.95 11.28 -12.98
N LEU A 237 -4.06 10.37 -13.96
CA LEU A 237 -3.50 10.47 -15.33
C LEU A 237 -4.56 10.76 -16.39
N THR A 238 -4.22 11.22 -17.59
CA THR A 238 -5.23 11.47 -18.64
C THR A 238 -5.88 10.20 -19.16
N SER A 239 -5.14 9.09 -19.11
CA SER A 239 -5.58 7.74 -19.44
C SER A 239 -4.68 6.71 -18.76
N ALA A 240 -5.20 5.52 -18.51
CA ALA A 240 -4.40 4.37 -18.10
C ALA A 240 -5.02 3.07 -18.60
N SER A 241 -4.21 2.02 -18.73
CA SER A 241 -4.67 0.69 -19.11
C SER A 241 -3.79 -0.40 -18.53
N ALA A 242 -4.39 -1.52 -18.12
CA ALA A 242 -3.70 -2.76 -17.81
C ALA A 242 -4.40 -3.96 -18.44
N THR A 243 -3.63 -5.00 -18.70
CA THR A 243 -4.12 -6.32 -19.07
C THR A 243 -3.42 -7.34 -18.19
N LEU A 244 -4.20 -8.20 -17.54
CA LEU A 244 -3.72 -9.22 -16.61
C LEU A 244 -4.19 -10.57 -17.14
N ASP A 245 -3.25 -11.47 -17.41
CA ASP A 245 -3.57 -12.86 -17.73
C ASP A 245 -3.73 -13.63 -16.41
N THR A 246 -5.00 -13.86 -16.03
CA THR A 246 -5.35 -14.54 -14.77
C THR A 246 -5.60 -16.03 -14.99
N VAL A 247 -5.77 -16.79 -13.91
CA VAL A 247 -6.16 -18.21 -13.98
C VAL A 247 -7.51 -18.45 -14.65
N ARG A 248 -8.34 -17.41 -14.79
CA ARG A 248 -9.65 -17.47 -15.47
C ARG A 248 -9.60 -16.95 -16.90
N GLY A 249 -8.44 -16.47 -17.35
CA GLY A 249 -8.25 -15.79 -18.62
C GLY A 249 -7.95 -14.31 -18.44
N ARG A 250 -8.04 -13.57 -19.54
CA ARG A 250 -7.62 -12.17 -19.61
C ARG A 250 -8.63 -11.25 -18.91
N VAL A 251 -8.13 -10.45 -17.97
CA VAL A 251 -8.79 -9.26 -17.45
C VAL A 251 -8.19 -8.04 -18.14
N GLY A 252 -9.01 -7.20 -18.76
CA GLY A 252 -8.58 -5.95 -19.39
C GLY A 252 -9.31 -4.77 -18.78
N VAL A 253 -8.57 -3.72 -18.42
CA VAL A 253 -9.15 -2.46 -17.93
C VAL A 253 -8.43 -1.32 -18.61
N SER A 254 -9.17 -0.41 -19.24
CA SER A 254 -8.63 0.83 -19.76
C SER A 254 -9.59 1.99 -19.55
N TRP A 255 -9.06 3.16 -19.27
CA TRP A 255 -9.87 4.36 -19.14
C TRP A 255 -9.17 5.59 -19.70
N ARG A 256 -9.97 6.58 -20.09
CA ARG A 256 -9.50 7.92 -20.51
C ARG A 256 -10.43 9.02 -20.00
N ARG A 257 -9.87 10.19 -19.72
CA ARG A 257 -10.61 11.42 -19.44
C ARG A 257 -10.93 12.12 -20.77
N ASP A 258 -12.20 12.44 -20.99
CA ASP A 258 -12.70 13.11 -22.20
C ASP A 258 -13.72 14.19 -21.83
N GLY A 259 -13.34 15.46 -21.92
CA GLY A 259 -14.25 16.58 -21.64
C GLY A 259 -14.93 16.54 -20.26
N GLY A 260 -14.23 16.10 -19.21
CA GLY A 260 -14.79 15.94 -17.86
C GLY A 260 -15.59 14.64 -17.65
N THR A 261 -15.57 13.73 -18.61
CA THR A 261 -16.16 12.39 -18.55
C THR A 261 -15.06 11.35 -18.46
N LEU A 262 -15.25 10.31 -17.65
CA LEU A 262 -14.44 9.10 -17.71
C LEU A 262 -15.08 8.12 -18.70
N VAL A 263 -14.30 7.63 -19.65
CA VAL A 263 -14.67 6.50 -20.51
C VAL A 263 -13.87 5.30 -20.05
N LEU A 264 -14.56 4.25 -19.58
CA LEU A 264 -13.98 3.01 -19.05
C LEU A 264 -14.37 1.84 -19.96
N ASP A 265 -13.38 1.08 -20.41
CA ASP A 265 -13.55 -0.21 -21.07
C ASP A 265 -13.07 -1.35 -20.13
N VAL A 266 -13.89 -2.39 -19.97
CA VAL A 266 -13.59 -3.55 -19.11
C VAL A 266 -13.81 -4.84 -19.89
N GLU A 267 -12.81 -5.72 -19.89
CA GLU A 267 -12.87 -7.09 -20.40
C GLU A 267 -12.87 -8.05 -19.20
N VAL A 268 -13.97 -8.78 -19.05
CA VAL A 268 -14.21 -9.73 -17.96
C VAL A 268 -14.13 -11.15 -18.55
N PRO A 269 -13.23 -12.02 -18.06
CA PRO A 269 -13.14 -13.38 -18.55
C PRO A 269 -14.38 -14.21 -18.16
N VAL A 270 -14.56 -15.35 -18.81
CA VAL A 270 -15.62 -16.31 -18.44
C VAL A 270 -15.43 -16.78 -17.00
N ASN A 271 -16.54 -17.01 -16.29
CA ASN A 271 -16.54 -17.47 -14.89
C ASN A 271 -15.87 -16.48 -13.92
N ALA A 272 -15.96 -15.18 -14.19
CA ALA A 272 -15.54 -14.10 -13.31
C ALA A 272 -16.58 -12.97 -13.29
N VAL A 273 -16.56 -12.15 -12.24
CA VAL A 273 -17.40 -10.95 -12.09
C VAL A 273 -16.53 -9.75 -11.77
N ALA A 274 -16.75 -8.64 -12.48
CA ALA A 274 -16.14 -7.34 -12.15
C ALA A 274 -17.12 -6.49 -11.33
N GLU A 275 -16.69 -6.04 -10.15
CA GLU A 275 -17.36 -5.02 -9.35
C GLU A 275 -16.82 -3.64 -9.73
N VAL A 276 -17.57 -2.88 -10.53
CA VAL A 276 -17.17 -1.54 -10.97
C VAL A 276 -17.66 -0.50 -9.97
N VAL A 277 -16.73 0.29 -9.42
CA VAL A 277 -17.03 1.42 -8.53
C VAL A 277 -17.27 2.68 -9.35
N ARG A 278 -18.42 3.32 -9.10
CA ARG A 278 -18.86 4.55 -9.75
C ARG A 278 -19.25 5.60 -8.69
N PRO A 279 -19.38 6.89 -9.08
CA PRO A 279 -19.84 7.93 -8.15
C PRO A 279 -21.22 7.66 -7.54
N ASP A 280 -22.09 6.94 -8.25
CA ASP A 280 -23.46 6.62 -7.84
C ASP A 280 -23.60 5.21 -7.22
N GLY A 281 -22.49 4.52 -6.96
CA GLY A 281 -22.47 3.22 -6.30
C GLY A 281 -21.66 2.16 -7.06
N THR A 282 -21.93 0.89 -6.77
CA THR A 282 -21.24 -0.25 -7.40
C THR A 282 -22.12 -0.93 -8.44
N ARG A 283 -21.50 -1.49 -9.48
CA ARG A 283 -22.18 -2.27 -10.53
C ARG A 283 -21.39 -3.53 -10.87
N ASP A 284 -22.07 -4.66 -10.83
CA ASP A 284 -21.52 -5.93 -11.28
C ASP A 284 -21.60 -6.08 -12.80
N LEU A 285 -20.51 -6.58 -13.39
CA LEU A 285 -20.42 -6.97 -14.80
C LEU A 285 -20.05 -8.44 -14.90
N GLY A 286 -20.82 -9.20 -15.67
CA GLY A 286 -20.48 -10.57 -16.05
C GLY A 286 -19.42 -10.62 -17.17
N SER A 287 -19.16 -11.81 -17.70
CA SER A 287 -18.16 -12.00 -18.75
C SER A 287 -18.46 -11.20 -20.03
N GLY A 288 -17.41 -10.82 -20.76
CA GLY A 288 -17.49 -10.08 -22.01
C GLY A 288 -16.81 -8.72 -21.94
N ARG A 289 -17.05 -7.90 -22.96
CA ARG A 289 -16.49 -6.54 -23.08
C ARG A 289 -17.57 -5.52 -22.80
N HIS A 290 -17.26 -4.59 -21.91
CA HIS A 290 -18.18 -3.58 -21.42
C HIS A 290 -17.57 -2.20 -21.58
N ARG A 291 -18.39 -1.24 -21.97
CA ARG A 291 -18.03 0.19 -21.99
C ARG A 291 -18.96 0.94 -21.06
N LEU A 292 -18.38 1.73 -20.16
CA LEU A 292 -19.07 2.58 -19.22
C LEU A 292 -18.58 4.01 -19.38
N THR A 293 -19.48 4.97 -19.14
CA THR A 293 -19.12 6.38 -19.11
C THR A 293 -19.83 7.07 -17.95
N TRP A 294 -19.13 7.99 -17.30
CA TRP A 294 -19.73 8.86 -16.29
C TRP A 294 -18.99 10.18 -16.19
N ARG A 295 -19.68 11.23 -15.77
CA ARG A 295 -19.04 12.51 -15.48
C ARG A 295 -18.11 12.33 -14.29
N LEU A 296 -16.87 12.79 -14.42
CA LEU A 296 -16.00 12.97 -13.28
C LEU A 296 -16.65 14.06 -12.41
N GLY A 297 -17.00 13.71 -11.18
CA GLY A 297 -17.28 14.73 -10.19
C GLY A 297 -16.04 15.61 -10.00
N ARG A 298 -16.22 16.81 -9.44
CA ARG A 298 -15.11 17.35 -8.64
C ARG A 298 -14.81 16.25 -7.62
N TYR A 299 -13.57 15.77 -7.56
CA TYR A 299 -13.17 14.88 -6.48
C TYR A 299 -13.54 15.57 -5.17
N VAL A 300 -14.65 15.15 -4.56
CA VAL A 300 -14.94 15.49 -3.18
C VAL A 300 -14.02 14.56 -2.42
N THR A 301 -12.82 15.06 -2.10
CA THR A 301 -12.05 14.53 -0.98
C THR A 301 -13.03 14.35 0.17
N ALA A 302 -13.14 13.14 0.73
CA ALA A 302 -14.01 12.85 1.85
C ALA A 302 -14.09 14.06 2.79
N ASP A 303 -15.30 14.58 2.96
CA ASP A 303 -15.56 15.84 3.64
C ASP A 303 -14.76 15.93 4.94
N ALA A 304 -13.88 16.93 5.02
CA ALA A 304 -13.51 17.49 6.31
C ALA A 304 -14.82 18.02 6.92
N PRO A 305 -15.19 17.66 8.17
CA PRO A 305 -16.41 18.16 8.77
C PRO A 305 -16.35 19.70 8.78
N ALA A 306 -17.43 20.30 8.30
CA ALA A 306 -17.56 21.75 8.23
C ALA A 306 -17.52 22.35 9.64
N ARG A 307 -16.51 23.19 9.86
CA ARG A 307 -16.33 24.21 10.92
C ARG A 307 -16.46 23.78 12.37
#